data_AF-A0A528WYY6-F1
#
_entry.id   AF-A0A528WYY6-F1
#
_cell.length_a   1.000
_cell.length_b   1.000
_cell.length_c   1.000
_cell.angle_alpha   90.00
_cell.angle_beta   90.00
_cell.angle_gamma   90.00
#
_symmetry.space_group_name_H-M   'P 1'
#
loop_
_entity.id
_entity.type
_entity.pdbx_description
1 polymer ?
#
loop_
_entity_poly.entity_id
_entity_poly.type
_entity_poly.pdbx_seq_one_letter_code
_entity_poly.pdbx_strand_id
1 'polypeptide(L)'
;AVLARAPEDKKDAPALAALRAKMTLAAEAAALGNPAEFERRLAADPNDHQARFDLAMVQNARGDKTQAADNLLAIVKADRTWNDDGARAQLLKFFEAWGMTDEATLAARRKLSSLLFS
;
A
#
# COMPACT_ATOMS: atom_id res chain seq x y z
N ALA A 1 21.39 -29.12 28.46
CA ALA A 1 21.91 -28.61 27.18
C ALA A 1 21.39 -27.18 27.02
N VAL A 2 22.02 -26.15 27.62
CA VAL A 2 23.13 -25.34 27.07
C VAL A 2 22.91 -24.95 25.61
N LEU A 3 22.43 -23.71 25.39
CA LEU A 3 23.08 -22.70 24.55
C LEU A 3 22.60 -21.30 24.99
N ALA A 4 23.13 -20.87 26.14
CA ALA A 4 23.40 -19.47 26.37
C ALA A 4 24.56 -19.06 25.46
N ARG A 5 24.39 -17.92 24.74
CA ARG A 5 25.38 -17.03 24.09
C ARG A 5 24.89 -16.57 22.72
N ALA A 6 23.98 -15.60 22.73
CA ALA A 6 23.98 -14.54 21.74
C ALA A 6 24.19 -13.22 22.51
N PRO A 7 25.07 -12.31 22.07
CA PRO A 7 25.57 -11.23 22.91
C PRO A 7 24.44 -10.25 23.26
N GLU A 8 24.36 -9.87 24.53
CA GLU A 8 23.44 -8.86 25.08
C GLU A 8 23.84 -7.42 24.68
N ASP A 9 24.37 -7.20 23.47
CA ASP A 9 25.09 -5.98 23.10
C ASP A 9 24.52 -5.21 21.89
N LYS A 10 23.23 -5.38 21.57
CA LYS A 10 22.51 -4.49 20.61
C LYS A 10 21.04 -4.27 20.96
N LYS A 11 20.71 -4.14 22.25
CA LYS A 11 19.35 -3.71 22.67
C LYS A 11 19.07 -2.25 22.28
N ASP A 12 20.14 -1.46 22.11
CA ASP A 12 20.12 -0.04 21.72
C ASP A 12 20.58 0.21 20.27
N ALA A 13 20.15 -0.62 19.31
CA ALA A 13 20.34 -0.26 17.91
C ALA A 13 19.29 0.81 17.52
N PRO A 14 19.67 2.05 17.14
CA PRO A 14 18.72 3.08 16.69
C PRO A 14 17.83 2.63 15.52
N ALA A 15 18.27 1.62 14.75
CA ALA A 15 17.47 0.96 13.74
C ALA A 15 16.23 0.23 14.31
N LEU A 16 16.32 -0.40 15.48
CA LEU A 16 15.18 -1.05 16.15
C LEU A 16 14.23 -0.03 16.79
N ALA A 17 14.75 1.10 17.26
CA ALA A 17 13.93 2.20 17.77
C ALA A 17 13.16 2.91 16.65
N ALA A 18 13.81 3.16 15.50
CA ALA A 18 13.15 3.71 14.31
C ALA A 18 12.08 2.74 13.78
N LEU A 19 12.36 1.43 13.80
CA LEU A 19 11.37 0.41 13.43
C LEU A 19 10.18 0.39 14.40
N ARG A 20 10.41 0.43 15.71
CA ARG A 20 9.34 0.50 16.72
C ARG A 20 8.53 1.79 16.61
N ALA A 21 9.17 2.95 16.44
CA ALA A 21 8.47 4.22 16.24
C ALA A 21 7.60 4.19 14.98
N LYS A 22 8.10 3.61 13.88
CA LYS A 22 7.31 3.37 12.66
C LYS A 22 6.16 2.41 12.92
N MET A 23 6.34 1.36 13.73
CA MET A 23 5.28 0.42 14.10
C MET A 23 4.21 1.06 15.01
N THR A 24 4.61 1.93 15.95
CA THR A 24 3.68 2.67 16.81
C THR A 24 2.90 3.72 16.02
N LEU A 25 3.57 4.48 15.15
CA LEU A 25 2.90 5.38 14.20
C LEU A 25 1.95 4.60 13.27
N ALA A 26 2.34 3.41 12.81
CA ALA A 26 1.47 2.53 12.05
C ALA A 26 0.29 1.99 12.86
N ALA A 27 0.44 1.79 14.17
CA ALA A 27 -0.63 1.34 15.08
C ALA A 27 -1.64 2.45 15.42
N GLU A 28 -1.19 3.69 15.59
CA GLU A 28 -2.10 4.84 15.74
C GLU A 28 -2.91 5.05 14.46
N ALA A 29 -2.23 4.88 13.33
CA ALA A 29 -2.86 4.95 12.05
C ALA A 29 -3.77 3.71 11.78
N ALA A 30 -3.54 2.57 12.44
CA ALA A 30 -4.37 1.36 12.37
C ALA A 30 -5.81 1.56 12.83
N ALA A 31 -6.10 2.59 13.64
CA ALA A 31 -7.47 2.97 13.98
C ALA A 31 -8.29 3.45 12.75
N LEU A 32 -7.60 3.79 11.65
CA LEU A 32 -8.15 4.11 10.33
C LEU A 32 -7.97 2.93 9.33
N GLY A 33 -7.49 1.77 9.79
CA GLY A 33 -6.96 0.65 9.00
C GLY A 33 -5.42 0.68 8.96
N ASN A 34 -4.73 -0.47 9.13
CA ASN A 34 -3.27 -0.54 9.27
C ASN A 34 -2.55 -0.82 7.93
N PRO A 35 -1.95 0.18 7.26
CA PRO A 35 -1.21 -0.05 6.02
C PRO A 35 -0.02 -0.97 6.24
N ALA A 36 0.63 -0.93 7.41
CA ALA A 36 1.75 -1.82 7.70
C ALA A 36 1.30 -3.29 7.83
N GLU A 37 0.03 -3.56 8.12
CA GLU A 37 -0.50 -4.92 8.07
C GLU A 37 -0.70 -5.39 6.63
N PHE A 38 -1.29 -4.56 5.78
CA PHE A 38 -1.41 -4.88 4.35
C PHE A 38 -0.05 -4.98 3.67
N GLU A 39 0.91 -4.12 3.99
CA GLU A 39 2.29 -4.21 3.50
C GLU A 39 2.98 -5.51 3.95
N ARG A 40 2.78 -5.94 5.21
CA ARG A 40 3.28 -7.24 5.67
C ARG A 40 2.65 -8.41 4.93
N ARG A 41 1.33 -8.36 4.70
CA ARG A 41 0.62 -9.37 3.88
C ARG A 41 1.18 -9.39 2.46
N LEU A 42 1.40 -8.24 1.85
CA LEU A 42 1.98 -8.13 0.50
C LEU A 42 3.45 -8.54 0.43
N ALA A 43 4.21 -8.39 1.51
CA ALA A 43 5.58 -8.89 1.59
C ALA A 43 5.62 -10.42 1.69
N ALA A 44 4.62 -11.04 2.33
CA ALA A 44 4.47 -12.49 2.39
C ALA A 44 3.85 -13.09 1.11
N ASP A 45 2.86 -12.39 0.54
CA ASP A 45 2.18 -12.74 -0.70
C ASP A 45 2.00 -11.50 -1.60
N PRO A 46 2.93 -11.27 -2.54
CA PRO A 46 2.84 -10.17 -3.49
C PRO A 46 1.63 -10.23 -4.44
N ASN A 47 0.90 -11.34 -4.48
CA ASN A 47 -0.29 -11.53 -5.31
C ASN A 47 -1.61 -11.36 -4.55
N ASP A 48 -1.56 -10.97 -3.27
CA ASP A 48 -2.76 -10.65 -2.48
C ASP A 48 -3.37 -9.31 -2.96
N HIS A 49 -4.12 -9.39 -4.07
CA HIS A 49 -4.79 -8.23 -4.67
C HIS A 49 -5.81 -7.60 -3.74
N GLN A 50 -6.43 -8.38 -2.85
CA GLN A 50 -7.34 -7.85 -1.83
C GLN A 50 -6.60 -6.95 -0.84
N ALA A 51 -5.48 -7.43 -0.26
CA ALA A 51 -4.66 -6.61 0.63
C ALA A 51 -4.13 -5.35 -0.07
N ARG A 52 -3.77 -5.45 -1.35
CA ARG A 52 -3.32 -4.31 -2.14
C ARG A 52 -4.44 -3.29 -2.37
N PHE A 53 -5.66 -3.75 -2.60
CA PHE A 53 -6.84 -2.90 -2.75
C PHE A 53 -7.16 -2.18 -1.43
N ASP A 54 -7.20 -2.92 -0.33
CA ASP A 54 -7.48 -2.36 0.99
C ASP A 54 -6.41 -1.34 1.42
N LEU A 55 -5.14 -1.63 1.11
CA LEU A 55 -4.03 -0.68 1.30
C LEU A 55 -4.26 0.62 0.53
N ALA A 56 -4.70 0.54 -0.73
CA ALA A 56 -5.00 1.71 -1.53
C ALA A 56 -6.14 2.56 -0.92
N MET A 57 -7.16 1.91 -0.37
CA MET A 57 -8.26 2.62 0.31
C MET A 57 -7.78 3.38 1.54
N VAL A 58 -6.95 2.74 2.37
CA VAL A 58 -6.37 3.38 3.56
C VAL A 58 -5.44 4.53 3.21
N GLN A 59 -4.59 4.35 2.20
CA GLN A 59 -3.68 5.41 1.72
C GLN A 59 -4.46 6.60 1.17
N ASN A 60 -5.52 6.37 0.39
CA ASN A 60 -6.38 7.44 -0.09
C ASN A 60 -7.04 8.20 1.07
N ALA A 61 -7.55 7.50 2.10
CA ALA A 61 -8.15 8.13 3.28
C ALA A 61 -7.17 9.01 4.06
N ARG A 62 -5.86 8.74 3.94
CA ARG A 62 -4.78 9.53 4.55
C ARG A 62 -4.24 10.66 3.68
N GLY A 63 -4.74 10.79 2.45
CA GLY A 63 -4.27 11.76 1.48
C GLY A 63 -3.07 11.31 0.66
N ASP A 64 -2.61 10.06 0.81
CA ASP A 64 -1.52 9.46 0.03
C ASP A 64 -2.00 9.01 -1.37
N LYS A 65 -2.54 9.97 -2.15
CA LYS A 65 -3.21 9.74 -3.44
C LYS A 65 -2.34 8.94 -4.42
N THR A 66 -1.07 9.31 -4.56
CA THR A 66 -0.14 8.67 -5.49
C THR A 66 0.07 7.19 -5.15
N GLN A 67 0.30 6.87 -3.87
CA GLN A 67 0.51 5.49 -3.44
C GLN A 67 -0.78 4.67 -3.59
N ALA A 68 -1.93 5.26 -3.28
CA ALA A 68 -3.22 4.61 -3.47
C ALA A 68 -3.46 4.25 -4.94
N ALA A 69 -3.22 5.19 -5.86
CA ALA A 69 -3.34 4.94 -7.29
C ALA A 69 -2.37 3.86 -7.78
N ASP A 70 -1.11 3.90 -7.33
CA ASP A 70 -0.10 2.92 -7.72
C ASP A 70 -0.45 1.50 -7.28
N ASN A 71 -1.03 1.33 -6.09
CA ASN A 71 -1.51 0.03 -5.62
C ASN A 71 -2.64 -0.53 -6.49
N LEU A 72 -3.63 0.29 -6.87
CA LEU A 72 -4.70 -0.14 -7.77
C LEU A 72 -4.19 -0.44 -9.19
N LEU A 73 -3.29 0.38 -9.72
CA LEU A 73 -2.64 0.16 -11.01
C LEU A 73 -1.84 -1.15 -11.03
N ALA A 74 -1.18 -1.50 -9.92
CA ALA A 74 -0.46 -2.75 -9.80
C ALA A 74 -1.39 -3.98 -9.79
N ILE A 75 -2.62 -3.85 -9.27
CA ILE A 75 -3.65 -4.90 -9.44
C ILE A 75 -4.02 -5.00 -10.92
N VAL A 76 -4.40 -3.89 -11.57
CA VAL A 76 -4.80 -3.88 -12.99
C VAL A 76 -3.70 -4.44 -13.90
N LYS A 77 -2.43 -4.19 -13.59
CA LYS A 77 -1.29 -4.76 -14.30
C LYS A 77 -1.20 -6.28 -14.16
N ALA A 78 -1.49 -6.82 -12.97
CA ALA A 78 -1.39 -8.24 -12.67
C ALA A 78 -2.62 -9.02 -13.15
N ASP A 79 -3.81 -8.51 -12.85
CA ASP A 79 -5.10 -9.06 -13.25
C ASP A 79 -6.09 -7.91 -13.52
N ARG A 80 -6.41 -7.70 -14.80
CA ARG A 80 -7.32 -6.64 -15.25
C ARG A 80 -8.76 -6.91 -14.84
N THR A 81 -9.13 -8.18 -14.70
CA THR A 81 -10.49 -8.65 -14.43
C THR A 81 -10.76 -8.89 -12.94
N TRP A 82 -9.74 -8.69 -12.10
CA TRP A 82 -9.83 -8.92 -10.67
C TRP A 82 -11.06 -8.21 -10.07
N ASN A 83 -11.92 -9.01 -9.43
CA ASN A 83 -13.15 -8.56 -8.78
C ASN A 83 -14.06 -7.72 -9.71
N ASP A 84 -14.37 -8.23 -10.89
CA ASP A 84 -15.18 -7.57 -11.93
C ASP A 84 -14.64 -6.18 -12.29
N ASP A 85 -13.31 -6.12 -12.50
CA ASP A 85 -12.57 -4.90 -12.78
C ASP A 85 -12.58 -3.88 -11.63
N GLY A 86 -12.79 -4.35 -10.40
CA GLY A 86 -12.97 -3.55 -9.20
C GLY A 86 -11.82 -2.58 -8.93
N ALA A 87 -10.57 -2.96 -9.23
CA ALA A 87 -9.42 -2.06 -9.10
C ALA A 87 -9.48 -0.87 -10.07
N ARG A 88 -9.87 -1.10 -11.33
CA ARG A 88 -10.04 -0.02 -12.31
C ARG A 88 -11.22 0.87 -11.91
N ALA A 89 -12.35 0.28 -11.53
CA ALA A 89 -13.53 1.03 -11.11
C ALA A 89 -13.24 1.94 -9.92
N GLN A 90 -12.48 1.45 -8.94
CA GLN A 90 -12.08 2.25 -7.78
C GLN A 90 -11.13 3.39 -8.15
N LEU A 91 -10.20 3.15 -9.08
CA LEU A 91 -9.28 4.17 -9.56
C LEU A 91 -10.02 5.32 -10.26
N LEU A 92 -11.08 5.01 -11.03
CA LEU A 92 -11.94 6.04 -11.63
C LEU A 92 -12.67 6.87 -10.57
N LYS A 93 -13.19 6.23 -9.51
CA LYS A 93 -13.80 6.94 -8.36
C LYS A 93 -12.82 7.87 -7.66
N PHE A 94 -11.57 7.45 -7.51
CA PHE A 94 -10.52 8.32 -6.96
C PHE A 94 -10.28 9.54 -7.84
N PHE A 95 -10.24 9.38 -9.17
CA PHE A 95 -10.08 10.52 -10.07
C PHE A 95 -11.21 11.53 -9.95
N GLU A 96 -12.45 11.05 -9.84
CA GLU A 96 -13.61 11.92 -9.61
C GLU A 96 -13.52 12.66 -8.27
N ALA A 97 -13.12 11.96 -7.20
CA ALA A 97 -12.99 12.55 -5.87
C ALA A 97 -11.83 13.56 -5.75
N TRP A 98 -10.70 13.31 -6.40
CA TRP A 98 -9.53 14.20 -6.37
C TRP A 98 -9.64 15.37 -7.35
N GLY A 99 -10.42 15.19 -8.42
CA GLY A 99 -10.54 16.11 -9.53
C GLY A 99 -9.70 15.69 -10.73
N MET A 100 -10.21 15.99 -11.94
CA MET A 100 -9.61 15.58 -13.21
C MET A 100 -8.28 16.27 -13.54
N THR A 101 -7.99 17.40 -12.88
CA THR A 101 -6.77 18.19 -13.05
C THR A 101 -5.76 17.98 -11.92
N ASP A 102 -6.07 17.14 -10.94
CA ASP A 102 -5.14 16.78 -9.86
C ASP A 102 -3.92 16.04 -10.42
N GLU A 103 -2.73 16.34 -9.92
CA GLU A 103 -1.48 15.75 -10.41
C GLU A 103 -1.46 14.22 -10.27
N ALA A 104 -1.99 13.68 -9.17
CA ALA A 104 -2.07 12.24 -8.96
C ALA A 104 -3.04 11.59 -9.97
N THR A 105 -4.18 12.25 -10.24
CA THR A 105 -5.12 11.82 -11.29
C THR A 105 -4.45 11.79 -12.66
N LEU A 106 -3.75 12.86 -13.06
CA LEU A 106 -3.09 12.95 -14.37
C LEU A 106 -2.01 11.88 -14.54
N ALA A 107 -1.18 11.67 -13.52
CA ALA A 107 -0.13 10.66 -13.53
C ALA A 107 -0.71 9.24 -13.62
N ALA A 108 -1.73 8.94 -12.80
CA ALA A 108 -2.35 7.62 -12.77
C ALA A 108 -3.13 7.31 -14.05
N ARG A 109 -3.83 8.27 -14.66
CA ARG A 109 -4.51 8.10 -15.96
C ARG A 109 -3.52 7.74 -17.07
N ARG A 110 -2.35 8.37 -17.10
CA ARG A 110 -1.29 8.06 -18.06
C ARG A 110 -0.80 6.63 -17.90
N LYS A 111 -0.54 6.21 -16.66
CA LYS A 111 -0.13 4.83 -16.33
C LYS A 111 -1.22 3.82 -16.71
N LEU A 112 -2.50 4.09 -16.38
CA LEU A 112 -3.62 3.23 -16.72
C LEU A 112 -3.75 3.05 -18.23
N SER A 113 -3.69 4.14 -19.00
CA SER A 113 -3.73 4.09 -20.46
C SER A 113 -2.60 3.23 -21.03
N SER A 114 -1.37 3.44 -20.55
CA SER A 114 -0.24 2.60 -20.94
C SER A 114 -0.49 1.13 -20.63
N LEU A 115 -1.04 0.79 -19.45
CA LEU A 115 -1.31 -0.59 -19.07
C LEU A 115 -2.42 -1.26 -19.87
N LEU A 116 -3.37 -0.51 -20.42
CA LEU A 116 -4.51 -1.05 -21.17
C LEU A 116 -4.23 -1.21 -22.67
N PHE A 117 -3.36 -0.35 -23.22
CA PHE A 117 -3.09 -0.27 -24.66
C PHE A 117 -1.67 -0.67 -25.07
N SER A 118 -0.82 -1.07 -24.12
CA SER A 118 0.41 -1.85 -24.38
C SER A 118 0.12 -3.33 -24.47
#